data_AF-A0A7X4HIZ8-F1
#
_entry.id   AF-A0A7X4HIZ8-F1
#
_cell.length_a   1.000
_cell.length_b   1.000
_cell.length_c   1.000
_cell.angle_alpha   90.00
_cell.angle_beta   90.00
_cell.angle_gamma   90.00
#
_symmetry.space_group_name_H-M   'P 1'
#
loop_
_entity.id
_entity.type
_entity.pdbx_description
1 polymer ?
#
loop_
_entity_poly.entity_id
_entity_poly.type
_entity_poly.pdbx_seq_one_letter_code
_entity_poly.pdbx_strand_id
1 'polypeptide(L)'
;MSLQLPTDTLHRLLDFLRNTGSGLNAAEAADQAVREWIDRMGREGHPGRVPDGYQWKTLFLPEGTRLTVFCQTGLAHAYVVGSQLLYQGEPTSPNRFAKEASGYVRNAWTDITVRYPGEIRAKMASVLRREQERAAAAKASQPPPEVPRAYCPPSQPPPEPPVLFESQKPPLPADEWPYIDRRALRVYTDWEPF
;
A
#
# COMPACT_ATOMS: atom_id res chain seq x y z
N MET A 1 0.49 -29.00 24.78
CA MET A 1 -0.53 -28.65 23.76
C MET A 1 -0.36 -29.62 22.60
N SER A 2 -1.45 -30.18 22.05
CA SER A 2 -1.38 -31.07 20.86
C SER A 2 -1.86 -30.31 19.62
N LEU A 3 -1.11 -30.43 18.53
CA LEU A 3 -1.39 -29.79 17.25
C LEU A 3 -1.86 -30.87 16.28
N GLN A 4 -3.06 -30.71 15.72
CA GLN A 4 -3.66 -31.70 14.83
C GLN A 4 -3.08 -31.52 13.42
N LEU A 5 -2.32 -32.52 12.97
CA LEU A 5 -1.75 -32.57 11.62
C LEU A 5 -2.62 -33.49 10.75
N PRO A 6 -2.96 -33.10 9.51
CA PRO A 6 -3.63 -33.99 8.58
C PRO A 6 -2.79 -35.27 8.37
N THR A 7 -3.48 -36.41 8.35
CA THR A 7 -2.83 -37.73 8.27
C THR A 7 -1.99 -37.89 7.00
N ASP A 8 -2.42 -37.31 5.88
CA ASP A 8 -1.65 -37.31 4.61
C ASP A 8 -0.29 -36.59 4.75
N THR A 9 -0.28 -35.44 5.44
CA THR A 9 0.93 -34.65 5.66
C THR A 9 1.94 -35.39 6.52
N LEU A 10 1.47 -36.10 7.55
CA LEU A 10 2.34 -36.92 8.40
C LEU A 10 2.95 -38.09 7.62
N HIS A 11 2.16 -38.79 6.80
CA HIS A 11 2.68 -39.89 5.97
C HIS A 11 3.74 -39.39 4.99
N ARG A 12 3.51 -38.25 4.33
CA ARG A 12 4.51 -37.64 3.43
C ARG A 12 5.81 -37.30 4.15
N LEU A 13 5.73 -36.77 5.37
CA LEU A 13 6.92 -36.47 6.18
C LEU A 13 7.68 -37.75 6.53
N LEU A 14 6.98 -38.81 6.94
CA LEU A 14 7.58 -40.10 7.28
C LEU A 14 8.22 -40.77 6.06
N ASP A 15 7.55 -40.76 4.91
CA ASP A 15 8.10 -41.29 3.66
C ASP A 15 9.32 -40.49 3.21
N PHE A 16 9.28 -39.17 3.36
CA PHE A 16 10.41 -38.30 3.07
C PHE A 16 11.63 -38.66 3.93
N LEU A 17 11.47 -38.75 5.26
CA LEU A 17 12.55 -39.12 6.19
C LEU A 17 13.12 -40.51 5.90
N ARG A 18 12.25 -41.47 5.54
CA ARG A 18 12.67 -42.82 5.18
C ARG A 18 13.48 -42.84 3.88
N ASN A 19 13.07 -42.05 2.88
CA ASN A 19 13.74 -41.98 1.58
C ASN A 19 15.06 -41.20 1.64
N THR A 20 15.17 -40.21 2.53
CA THR A 20 16.41 -39.44 2.73
C THR A 20 17.40 -40.12 3.68
N GLY A 21 17.00 -41.21 4.34
CA GLY A 21 17.85 -41.93 5.31
C GLY A 21 18.18 -41.09 6.54
N SER A 22 17.34 -40.12 6.88
CA SER A 22 17.60 -39.18 7.96
C SER A 22 17.39 -39.85 9.32
N GLY A 23 18.35 -39.70 10.24
CA GLY A 23 18.23 -40.23 11.62
C GLY A 23 17.30 -39.43 12.53
N LEU A 24 16.62 -38.40 11.98
CA LEU A 24 15.70 -37.54 12.72
C LEU A 24 14.36 -38.24 12.92
N ASN A 25 13.79 -38.11 14.12
CA ASN A 25 12.43 -38.57 14.35
C ASN A 25 11.43 -37.57 13.72
N ALA A 26 10.19 -38.02 13.49
CA ALA A 26 9.17 -37.20 12.82
C ALA A 26 8.83 -35.91 13.59
N ALA A 27 8.94 -35.92 14.92
CA ALA A 27 8.67 -34.75 15.75
C ALA A 27 9.78 -33.70 15.63
N GLU A 28 11.05 -34.11 15.62
CA GLU A 28 12.21 -33.23 15.41
C GLU A 28 12.20 -32.62 14.01
N ALA A 29 11.90 -33.43 12.99
CA ALA A 29 11.77 -32.93 11.63
C ALA A 29 10.64 -31.91 11.50
N ALA A 30 9.51 -32.13 12.18
CA ALA A 30 8.40 -31.19 12.22
C ALA A 30 8.77 -29.90 12.99
N ASP A 31 9.44 -29.99 14.14
CA ASP A 31 9.90 -28.82 14.90
C ASP A 31 10.87 -27.97 14.07
N GLN A 32 11.85 -28.60 13.40
CA GLN A 32 12.78 -27.90 12.53
C GLN A 32 12.06 -27.24 11.34
N ALA A 33 11.16 -27.97 10.68
CA ALA A 33 10.38 -27.43 9.56
C ALA A 33 9.53 -26.22 9.99
N VAL A 34 8.92 -26.26 11.18
CA VAL A 34 8.14 -25.14 11.72
C VAL A 34 9.03 -23.96 12.04
N ARG A 35 10.20 -24.16 12.67
CA ARG A 35 11.17 -23.08 12.96
C ARG A 35 11.66 -22.42 11.69
N GLU A 36 12.09 -23.22 10.71
CA GLU A 36 12.54 -22.71 9.41
C GLU A 36 11.42 -21.98 8.67
N TRP A 37 10.19 -22.48 8.74
CA TRP A 37 9.03 -21.82 8.16
C TRP A 37 8.75 -20.48 8.85
N ILE A 38 8.77 -20.40 10.19
CA ILE A 38 8.59 -19.14 10.93
C ILE A 38 9.70 -18.14 10.56
N ASP A 39 10.96 -18.56 10.54
CA ASP A 39 12.08 -17.71 10.18
C ASP A 39 12.00 -17.22 8.74
N ARG A 40 11.56 -18.08 7.82
CA ARG A 40 11.32 -17.72 6.43
C ARG A 40 10.18 -16.72 6.31
N MET A 41 9.08 -16.93 7.02
CA MET A 41 7.93 -16.03 7.04
C MET A 41 8.26 -14.67 7.68
N GLY A 42 9.15 -14.65 8.68
CA GLY A 42 9.69 -13.42 9.24
C GLY A 42 10.61 -12.64 8.28
N ARG A 43 11.27 -13.33 7.34
CA ARG A 43 12.13 -12.73 6.31
C ARG A 43 11.35 -12.28 5.07
N GLU A 44 10.38 -13.08 4.63
CA GLU A 44 9.65 -12.90 3.37
C GLU A 44 8.30 -12.15 3.54
N GLY A 45 7.82 -11.98 4.77
CA GLY A 45 6.48 -11.46 5.05
C GLY A 45 5.40 -12.52 4.85
N HIS A 46 4.21 -12.31 5.43
CA HIS A 46 3.12 -13.29 5.34
C HIS A 46 2.50 -13.34 3.93
N PRO A 47 2.50 -14.51 3.24
CA PRO A 47 1.81 -14.69 1.98
C PRO A 47 0.30 -14.73 2.22
N GLY A 48 -0.42 -13.72 1.72
CA GLY A 48 -1.89 -13.69 1.73
C GLY A 48 -2.52 -12.64 2.65
N ARG A 49 -1.73 -11.89 3.43
CA ARG A 49 -2.22 -10.65 4.03
C ARG A 49 -2.31 -9.61 2.90
N VAL A 50 -3.42 -8.87 2.80
CA VAL A 50 -3.43 -7.60 2.06
C VAL A 50 -2.16 -6.87 2.50
N PRO A 51 -1.31 -6.36 1.58
CA PRO A 51 -0.03 -5.79 2.00
C PRO A 51 -0.35 -4.67 2.98
N ASP A 52 -0.15 -4.95 4.26
CA ASP A 52 -0.15 -3.92 5.26
C ASP A 52 1.03 -3.03 4.89
N GLY A 53 0.80 -1.73 4.90
CA GLY A 53 1.77 -0.80 4.40
C GLY A 53 1.46 0.62 4.80
N TYR A 54 2.50 1.42 4.79
CA TYR A 54 2.43 2.85 5.06
C TYR A 54 2.21 3.61 3.75
N GLN A 55 1.09 4.33 3.68
CA GLN A 55 0.81 5.23 2.55
C GLN A 55 1.49 6.58 2.79
N TRP A 56 2.56 6.86 2.05
CA TRP A 56 3.21 8.16 2.04
C TRP A 56 2.72 9.01 0.87
N LYS A 57 1.62 9.74 1.07
CA LYS A 57 0.98 10.56 0.01
C LYS A 57 0.65 9.72 -1.23
N THR A 58 1.45 9.78 -2.28
CA THR A 58 1.29 9.02 -3.53
C THR A 58 2.16 7.75 -3.58
N LEU A 59 3.11 7.60 -2.65
CA LEU A 59 4.01 6.45 -2.58
C LEU A 59 3.48 5.44 -1.57
N PHE A 60 3.28 4.19 -1.99
CA PHE A 60 2.89 3.10 -1.10
C PHE A 60 4.13 2.32 -0.66
N LEU A 61 4.32 2.15 0.65
CA LEU A 61 5.43 1.40 1.22
C LEU A 61 4.88 0.14 1.89
N PRO A 62 5.20 -1.07 1.39
CA PRO A 62 4.76 -2.30 2.03
C PRO A 62 5.45 -2.50 3.38
N GLU A 63 4.83 -3.29 4.25
CA GLU A 63 5.39 -3.75 5.52
C GLU A 63 6.76 -4.41 5.33
N GLY A 64 7.68 -4.17 6.27
CA GLY A 64 9.06 -4.62 6.18
C GLY A 64 9.98 -3.71 5.36
N THR A 65 9.44 -2.66 4.72
CA THR A 65 10.25 -1.65 4.03
C THR A 65 11.13 -0.89 5.02
N ARG A 66 12.41 -0.74 4.67
CA ARG A 66 13.40 -0.01 5.47
C ARG A 66 13.66 1.36 4.86
N LEU A 67 13.47 2.41 5.65
CA LEU A 67 13.79 3.78 5.30
C LEU A 67 15.11 4.15 5.95
N THR A 68 15.98 4.81 5.20
CA THR A 68 17.32 5.18 5.65
C THR A 68 17.58 6.64 5.32
N VAL A 69 18.10 7.38 6.29
CA VAL A 69 18.51 8.78 6.13
C VAL A 69 19.99 8.89 6.47
N PHE A 70 20.72 9.61 5.62
CA PHE A 70 22.10 10.01 5.91
C PHE A 70 22.10 11.29 6.75
N CYS A 71 22.61 11.20 7.96
CA CYS A 71 22.83 12.32 8.87
C CYS A 71 24.31 12.50 9.18
N GLN A 72 24.67 13.61 9.84
CA GLN A 72 26.06 13.89 10.21
C GLN A 72 26.64 12.84 11.15
N THR A 73 25.79 12.21 11.97
CA THR A 73 26.20 11.18 12.94
C THR A 73 26.16 9.76 12.37
N GLY A 74 25.80 9.60 11.08
CA GLY A 74 25.80 8.31 10.39
C GLY A 74 24.51 8.01 9.64
N LEU A 75 24.05 6.76 9.73
CA LEU A 75 22.85 6.27 9.06
C LEU A 75 21.75 6.03 10.09
N ALA A 76 20.62 6.72 9.93
CA ALA A 76 19.43 6.47 10.71
C ALA A 76 18.47 5.56 9.94
N HIS A 77 17.88 4.59 10.62
CA HIS A 77 16.96 3.62 10.01
C HIS A 77 15.60 3.65 10.66
N ALA A 78 14.55 3.63 9.84
CA ALA A 78 13.16 3.46 10.24
C ALA A 78 12.53 2.29 9.48
N TYR A 79 11.50 1.68 10.05
CA TYR A 79 10.88 0.47 9.54
C TYR A 79 9.37 0.67 9.40
N VAL A 80 8.80 0.18 8.30
CA VAL A 80 7.34 0.13 8.14
C VAL A 80 6.83 -1.15 8.80
N VAL A 81 5.96 -1.00 9.79
CA VAL A 81 5.29 -2.09 10.51
C VAL A 81 3.79 -1.83 10.45
N GLY A 82 3.03 -2.76 9.88
CA GLY A 82 1.63 -2.52 9.58
C GLY A 82 1.43 -1.27 8.69
N SER A 83 0.60 -0.35 9.18
CA SER A 83 0.31 0.94 8.55
C SER A 83 1.11 2.13 9.10
N GLN A 84 2.13 1.87 9.92
CA GLN A 84 2.90 2.90 10.62
C GLN A 84 4.38 2.82 10.27
N LEU A 85 5.04 3.98 10.30
CA LEU A 85 6.49 4.08 10.19
C LEU A 85 7.06 4.21 11.61
N LEU A 86 7.91 3.26 12.02
CA LEU A 86 8.55 3.25 13.32
C LEU A 86 10.00 3.70 13.22
N TYR A 87 10.38 4.68 14.05
CA TYR A 87 11.76 5.10 14.26
C TYR A 87 12.08 4.98 15.74
N GLN A 88 13.13 4.21 16.08
CA GLN A 88 13.50 3.92 17.47
C GLN A 88 12.36 3.34 18.34
N GLY A 89 11.40 2.63 17.72
CA GLY A 89 10.24 2.06 18.40
C GLY A 89 9.02 2.98 18.47
N GLU A 90 9.17 4.26 18.11
CA GLU A 90 8.08 5.23 18.15
C GLU A 90 7.47 5.46 16.76
N PRO A 91 6.13 5.59 16.66
CA PRO A 91 5.46 5.90 15.41
C PRO A 91 5.72 7.34 14.99
N THR A 92 6.24 7.48 13.77
CA THR A 92 6.70 8.76 13.22
C THR A 92 6.21 8.95 11.79
N SER A 93 6.34 10.18 11.29
CA SER A 93 6.10 10.50 9.88
C SER A 93 7.44 10.63 9.15
N PRO A 94 7.51 10.45 7.82
CA PRO A 94 8.75 10.59 7.06
C PRO A 94 9.46 11.93 7.27
N ASN A 95 8.72 13.04 7.37
CA ASN A 95 9.30 14.36 7.65
C ASN A 95 9.82 14.46 9.08
N ARG A 96 9.10 13.90 10.06
CA ARG A 96 9.54 13.86 11.46
C ARG A 96 10.79 12.98 11.59
N PHE A 97 10.80 11.80 10.98
CA PHE A 97 11.98 10.93 10.89
C PHE A 97 13.19 11.65 10.30
N ALA A 98 13.04 12.31 9.15
CA ALA A 98 14.14 13.06 8.54
C ALA A 98 14.68 14.18 9.45
N LYS A 99 13.77 14.87 10.16
CA LYS A 99 14.12 15.92 11.13
C LYS A 99 14.83 15.36 12.36
N GLU A 100 14.29 14.30 12.96
CA GLU A 100 14.87 13.67 14.15
C GLU A 100 16.22 13.03 13.86
N ALA A 101 16.37 12.39 12.68
CA ALA A 101 17.62 11.80 12.25
C ALA A 101 18.71 12.84 11.94
N SER A 102 18.34 13.98 11.31
CA SER A 102 19.31 14.98 10.83
C SER A 102 19.51 16.15 11.79
N GLY A 103 18.60 16.37 12.74
CA GLY A 103 18.58 17.51 13.66
C GLY A 103 17.92 18.79 13.11
N TYR A 104 17.52 18.82 11.84
CA TYR A 104 16.88 19.98 11.20
C TYR A 104 15.89 19.57 10.11
N VAL A 105 15.02 20.50 9.72
CA VAL A 105 13.98 20.24 8.71
C VAL A 105 14.64 20.06 7.34
N ARG A 106 14.45 18.89 6.74
CA ARG A 106 14.86 18.62 5.37
C ARG A 106 13.73 18.03 4.53
N ASN A 107 13.98 17.89 3.23
CA ASN A 107 13.00 17.30 2.31
C ASN A 107 13.12 15.77 2.34
N ALA A 108 12.23 15.13 3.07
CA ALA A 108 12.17 13.68 3.19
C ALA A 108 12.18 12.94 1.83
N TRP A 109 11.63 13.51 0.75
CA TRP A 109 11.64 12.86 -0.56
C TRP A 109 13.05 12.72 -1.16
N THR A 110 13.94 13.65 -0.86
CA THR A 110 15.31 13.66 -1.39
C THR A 110 16.27 12.98 -0.44
N ASP A 111 16.04 13.08 0.86
CA ASP A 111 16.99 12.59 1.86
C ASP A 111 16.74 11.15 2.30
N ILE A 112 15.52 10.65 2.11
CA ILE A 112 15.18 9.27 2.46
C ILE A 112 15.46 8.35 1.29
N THR A 113 16.21 7.30 1.59
CA THR A 113 16.38 6.13 0.72
C THR A 113 15.52 4.99 1.26
N VAL A 114 14.78 4.34 0.37
CA VAL A 114 13.82 3.28 0.66
C VAL A 114 14.38 1.96 0.12
N ARG A 115 14.32 0.90 0.93
CA ARG A 115 14.65 -0.46 0.52
C ARG A 115 13.47 -1.37 0.80
N TYR A 116 12.89 -1.92 -0.26
CA TYR A 116 11.77 -2.85 -0.16
C TYR A 116 12.20 -4.19 0.44
N PRO A 117 11.27 -4.94 1.07
CA PRO A 117 11.55 -6.28 1.55
C PRO A 117 11.97 -7.19 0.38
N GLY A 118 13.07 -7.93 0.54
CA GLY A 118 13.65 -8.78 -0.50
C GLY A 118 14.55 -8.08 -1.52
N GLU A 119 14.55 -6.75 -1.60
CA GLU A 119 15.45 -6.00 -2.48
C GLU A 119 16.79 -5.65 -1.80
N ILE A 120 17.88 -5.84 -2.53
CA ILE A 120 19.24 -5.48 -2.07
C ILE A 120 19.48 -3.98 -2.29
N ARG A 121 18.95 -3.42 -3.38
CA ARG A 121 19.22 -2.05 -3.80
C ARG A 121 18.26 -1.08 -3.10
N ALA A 122 18.81 -0.10 -2.43
CA ALA A 122 18.04 1.01 -1.90
C ALA A 122 17.83 2.07 -3.00
N LYS A 123 16.63 2.63 -3.09
CA LYS A 123 16.27 3.67 -4.07
C LYS A 123 15.82 4.93 -3.35
N MET A 124 16.12 6.10 -3.91
CA MET A 124 15.69 7.38 -3.33
C MET A 124 14.16 7.52 -3.42
N ALA A 125 13.53 8.06 -2.38
CA ALA A 125 12.07 8.16 -2.31
C ALA A 125 11.47 8.99 -3.46
N SER A 126 12.15 10.05 -3.89
CA SER A 126 11.77 10.88 -5.04
C SER A 126 11.74 10.10 -6.37
N VAL A 127 12.66 9.17 -6.58
CA VAL A 127 12.70 8.31 -7.76
C VAL A 127 11.52 7.35 -7.75
N LEU A 128 11.27 6.69 -6.61
CA LEU A 128 10.15 5.77 -6.46
C LEU A 128 8.80 6.46 -6.68
N ARG A 129 8.64 7.68 -6.16
CA ARG A 129 7.44 8.48 -6.37
C ARG A 129 7.19 8.73 -7.86
N ARG A 130 8.23 9.13 -8.60
CA ARG A 130 8.14 9.37 -10.04
C ARG A 130 7.85 8.09 -10.82
N GLU A 131 8.45 6.97 -10.44
CA GLU A 131 8.17 5.65 -11.03
C GLU A 131 6.70 5.27 -10.82
N GLN A 132 6.17 5.45 -9.61
CA GLN A 132 4.78 5.11 -9.27
C GLN A 132 3.77 6.04 -9.96
N GLU A 133 4.04 7.34 -10.01
CA GLU A 133 3.21 8.32 -10.76
C GLU A 133 3.19 7.99 -12.27
N ARG A 134 4.35 7.62 -12.84
CA ARG A 134 4.43 7.19 -14.25
C ARG A 134 3.66 5.88 -14.48
N ALA A 135 3.77 4.91 -13.59
CA ALA A 135 3.04 3.64 -13.69
C ALA A 135 1.52 3.86 -13.57
N ALA A 136 1.09 4.75 -12.68
CA ALA A 136 -0.32 5.12 -12.54
C ALA A 136 -0.85 5.81 -13.80
N ALA A 137 -0.09 6.76 -14.37
CA ALA A 137 -0.45 7.41 -15.63
C ALA A 137 -0.51 6.41 -16.80
N ALA A 138 0.43 5.47 -16.88
CA ALA A 138 0.42 4.43 -17.91
C ALA A 138 -0.81 3.52 -17.81
N LYS A 139 -1.20 3.13 -16.58
CA LYS A 139 -2.45 2.37 -16.35
C LYS A 139 -3.70 3.16 -16.72
N ALA A 140 -3.74 4.45 -16.43
CA ALA A 140 -4.87 5.32 -16.77
C ALA A 140 -5.01 5.55 -18.28
N SER A 141 -3.90 5.51 -19.03
CA SER A 141 -3.90 5.66 -20.49
C SER A 141 -4.18 4.36 -21.25
N GLN A 142 -4.30 3.21 -20.57
CA GLN A 142 -4.75 1.99 -21.23
C GLN A 142 -6.24 2.14 -21.58
N PRO A 143 -6.63 2.02 -22.86
CA PRO A 143 -8.04 1.99 -23.21
C PRO A 143 -8.70 0.85 -22.42
N PRO A 144 -9.96 1.04 -21.95
CA PRO A 144 -10.66 0.00 -21.21
C PRO A 144 -10.55 -1.32 -21.97
N PRO A 145 -10.33 -2.47 -21.28
CA PRO A 145 -10.43 -3.74 -21.95
C PRO A 145 -11.77 -3.76 -22.68
N GLU A 146 -11.71 -4.01 -23.99
CA GLU A 146 -12.86 -4.15 -24.86
C GLU A 146 -13.68 -5.32 -24.31
N VAL A 147 -14.58 -5.02 -23.37
CA VAL A 147 -15.53 -5.98 -22.84
C VAL A 147 -16.29 -6.50 -24.05
N PRO A 148 -16.24 -7.80 -24.38
CA PRO A 148 -17.09 -8.33 -25.43
C PRO A 148 -18.51 -7.95 -25.01
N ARG A 149 -19.12 -7.09 -25.84
CA ARG A 149 -20.45 -6.53 -25.63
C ARG A 149 -21.37 -7.70 -25.33
N ALA A 150 -21.68 -7.91 -24.05
CA ALA A 150 -22.67 -8.90 -23.67
C ALA A 150 -23.94 -8.47 -24.40
N TYR A 151 -24.35 -9.28 -25.36
CA TYR A 151 -25.56 -9.06 -26.13
C TYR A 151 -26.71 -9.06 -25.11
N CYS A 152 -27.17 -7.87 -24.71
CA CYS A 152 -28.45 -7.74 -24.04
C CYS A 152 -29.50 -8.05 -25.12
N PRO A 153 -30.26 -9.15 -25.03
CA PRO A 153 -31.42 -9.29 -25.89
C PRO A 153 -32.34 -8.09 -25.65
N PRO A 154 -32.97 -7.54 -26.70
CA PRO A 154 -33.83 -6.37 -26.56
C PRO A 154 -34.92 -6.68 -25.53
N SER A 155 -34.90 -5.95 -24.41
CA SER A 155 -35.96 -5.97 -23.42
C SER A 155 -37.25 -5.52 -24.10
N GLN A 156 -38.31 -6.32 -23.99
CA GLN A 156 -39.64 -5.94 -24.47
C GLN A 156 -40.01 -4.56 -23.89
N PRO A 157 -40.66 -3.67 -24.67
CA PRO A 157 -41.06 -2.38 -24.16
C PRO A 157 -42.06 -2.54 -23.01
N PRO A 158 -41.86 -1.84 -21.87
CA PRO A 158 -42.83 -1.83 -20.78
C PRO A 158 -44.15 -1.18 -21.25
N PRO A 159 -45.32 -1.62 -20.76
CA PRO A 159 -46.59 -0.98 -21.09
C PRO A 159 -46.60 0.47 -20.58
N GLU A 160 -46.99 1.39 -21.46
CA GLU A 160 -47.08 2.82 -21.18
C GLU A 160 -48.02 3.11 -20.00
N PRO A 161 -47.59 3.85 -18.97
CA PRO A 161 -48.51 4.40 -17.99
C PRO A 161 -49.29 5.58 -18.60
N PRO A 162 -50.56 5.78 -18.20
CA PRO A 162 -51.39 6.84 -18.74
C PRO A 162 -50.80 8.22 -18.42
N VAL A 163 -50.79 9.05 -19.46
CA VAL A 163 -50.32 10.45 -19.48
C VAL A 163 -51.14 11.26 -18.47
N LEU A 164 -50.52 11.68 -17.36
CA LEU A 164 -51.12 12.67 -16.45
C LEU A 164 -50.07 13.71 -16.04
N PHE A 165 -50.34 14.92 -16.56
CA PHE A 165 -49.87 16.23 -16.11
C PHE A 165 -48.40 16.63 -16.36
N GLU A 166 -48.23 17.27 -17.50
CA GLU A 166 -47.16 18.20 -17.82
C GLU A 166 -47.18 19.38 -16.82
N SER A 167 -46.22 19.39 -15.88
CA SER A 167 -45.98 20.55 -15.01
C SER A 167 -45.16 21.57 -15.79
N GLN A 168 -45.82 22.62 -16.27
CA GLN A 168 -45.17 23.77 -16.87
C GLN A 168 -44.20 24.40 -15.85
N LYS A 169 -42.92 24.44 -16.20
CA LYS A 169 -41.89 25.21 -15.49
C LYS A 169 -42.09 26.70 -15.83
N PRO A 170 -42.32 27.60 -14.86
CA PRO A 170 -42.38 29.03 -15.17
C PRO A 170 -41.01 29.52 -15.67
N PRO A 171 -40.96 30.44 -16.65
CA PRO A 171 -39.71 30.97 -17.18
C PRO A 171 -39.00 31.81 -16.11
N LEU A 172 -37.76 31.45 -15.80
CA LEU A 172 -36.87 32.27 -14.99
C LEU A 172 -36.47 33.52 -15.79
N PRO A 173 -36.52 34.72 -15.20
CA PRO A 173 -36.01 35.93 -15.83
C PRO A 173 -34.48 35.85 -16.00
N ALA A 174 -34.02 36.45 -17.09
CA ALA A 174 -32.62 36.69 -17.37
C ALA A 174 -32.02 37.67 -16.35
N ASP A 175 -30.71 37.53 -16.16
CA ASP A 175 -29.81 38.30 -15.31
C ASP A 175 -29.55 37.74 -13.89
N GLU A 176 -28.24 37.69 -13.60
CA GLU A 176 -27.58 37.38 -12.33
C GLU A 176 -27.29 35.91 -11.99
N TRP A 177 -26.22 35.40 -12.61
CA TRP A 177 -25.27 34.53 -11.90
C TRP A 177 -23.89 35.20 -11.93
N PRO A 178 -23.32 35.64 -10.79
CA PRO A 178 -21.95 36.12 -10.78
C PRO A 178 -20.99 34.94 -10.85
N TYR A 179 -20.27 34.93 -11.96
CA TYR A 179 -19.02 34.22 -12.23
C TYR A 179 -18.06 34.29 -11.03
N ILE A 180 -17.80 33.17 -10.34
CA ILE A 180 -16.72 33.11 -9.35
C ILE A 180 -15.40 32.94 -10.11
N ASP A 181 -14.65 34.04 -10.17
CA ASP A 181 -13.29 34.12 -10.69
C ASP A 181 -12.32 33.29 -9.82
N ARG A 182 -11.57 32.36 -10.44
CA ARG A 182 -10.60 31.46 -9.79
C ARG A 182 -9.28 32.14 -9.39
N ARG A 183 -9.20 33.47 -9.39
CA ARG A 183 -7.99 34.24 -9.05
C ARG A 183 -7.90 34.77 -7.61
N ALA A 184 -8.87 34.49 -6.74
CA ALA A 184 -8.92 35.04 -5.38
C ALA A 184 -8.47 34.09 -4.25
N LEU A 185 -7.46 33.23 -4.47
CA LEU A 185 -6.82 32.47 -3.38
C LEU A 185 -5.29 32.66 -3.41
N ARG A 186 -4.87 33.89 -3.13
CA ARG A 186 -3.56 34.15 -2.51
C ARG A 186 -3.66 35.34 -1.56
N VAL A 187 -3.04 35.10 -0.40
CA VAL A 187 -2.51 36.04 0.60
C VAL A 187 -3.44 36.38 1.78
N TYR A 188 -2.78 36.38 2.95
CA TYR A 188 -3.18 36.76 4.32
C TYR A 188 -3.78 35.61 5.17
N THR A 189 -3.25 35.25 6.35
CA THR A 189 -2.32 35.98 7.23
C THR A 189 -1.61 35.02 8.18
N ASP A 190 -0.41 35.44 8.58
CA ASP A 190 0.31 35.11 9.80
C ASP A 190 -0.55 34.73 11.01
N TRP A 191 -0.09 33.70 11.74
CA TRP A 191 -0.39 33.51 13.15
C TRP A 191 0.89 33.04 13.86
N GLU A 192 1.51 33.96 14.57
CA GLU A 192 2.56 33.70 15.56
C GLU A 192 1.99 33.74 16.99
N PRO A 193 2.73 33.19 17.98
CA PRO A 193 2.17 32.48 19.13
C PRO A 193 2.05 33.34 20.40
N PHE A 194 1.37 32.78 21.40
CA PHE A 194 1.56 33.09 22.82
C PHE A 194 1.98 31.82 23.55
#